data_AF-A0A3R6VZC5-F1
#
_entry.id   AF-A0A3R6VZC5-F1
#
_cell.length_a   1.000
_cell.length_b   1.000
_cell.length_c   1.000
_cell.angle_alpha   90.00
_cell.angle_beta   90.00
_cell.angle_gamma   90.00
#
_symmetry.space_group_name_H-M   'P 1'
#
loop_
_entity.id
_entity.type
_entity.pdbx_description
1 polymer ?
#
loop_
_entity_poly.entity_id
_entity_poly.type
_entity_poly.pdbx_seq_one_letter_code
_entity_poly.pdbx_strand_id
1 'polypeptide(L)'
;SPEEQFQEAKNRCFRILADYLHLLMAWRKDYAPHSPEEAFHPRFVEALQKQAQVEYLLDILLFGETEEKAALIADYGKDVIQLEQRMAELAAADAARIKKHHERHAATPEH
;
A
#
# COMPACT_ATOMS: atom_id res chain seq x y z
N SER A 1 -20.86 10.13 18.71
CA SER A 1 -20.15 11.02 19.65
C SER A 1 -18.77 11.37 19.07
N PRO A 2 -18.05 12.37 19.62
CA PRO A 2 -16.67 12.66 19.21
C PRO A 2 -15.73 11.45 19.34
N GLU A 3 -15.95 10.61 20.34
CA GLU A 3 -15.20 9.37 20.56
C GLU A 3 -15.43 8.34 19.44
N GLU A 4 -16.67 8.14 19.00
CA GLU A 4 -16.99 7.25 17.88
C GLU A 4 -16.34 7.73 16.56
N GLN A 5 -16.35 9.04 16.30
CA GLN A 5 -15.71 9.61 15.11
C GLN A 5 -14.20 9.41 15.13
N PHE A 6 -13.57 9.57 16.30
CA PHE A 6 -12.15 9.31 16.46
C PHE A 6 -11.80 7.84 16.21
N GLN A 7 -12.57 6.90 16.78
CA GLN A 7 -12.34 5.47 16.55
C GLN A 7 -12.53 5.08 15.09
N GLU A 8 -13.54 5.62 14.41
CA GLU A 8 -13.75 5.36 12.98
C GLU A 8 -12.58 5.90 12.13
N ALA A 9 -12.14 7.13 12.40
CA ALA A 9 -11.00 7.73 11.71
C ALA A 9 -9.71 6.92 11.94
N LYS A 10 -9.47 6.47 13.17
CA LYS A 10 -8.34 5.61 13.53
C LYS A 10 -8.41 4.27 12.79
N ASN A 11 -9.56 3.61 12.80
CA ASN A 11 -9.74 2.31 12.14
C ASN A 11 -9.56 2.41 10.63
N ARG A 12 -10.09 3.48 10.02
CA ARG A 12 -9.89 3.74 8.59
C ARG A 12 -8.41 3.96 8.26
N CYS A 13 -7.72 4.81 9.03
CA CYS A 13 -6.29 5.07 8.86
C CYS A 13 -5.47 3.78 8.98
N PHE A 14 -5.76 2.98 10.02
CA PHE A 14 -5.10 1.70 10.26
C PHE A 14 -5.27 0.75 9.08
N ARG A 15 -6.50 0.58 8.56
CA ARG A 15 -6.77 -0.33 7.43
C ARG A 15 -5.95 0.05 6.20
N ILE A 16 -5.95 1.34 5.84
CA ILE A 16 -5.24 1.81 4.64
C ILE A 16 -3.73 1.60 4.79
N LEU A 17 -3.17 1.92 5.94
CA LEU A 17 -1.73 1.69 6.20
C LEU A 17 -1.39 0.20 6.22
N ALA A 18 -2.24 -0.66 6.76
CA ALA A 18 -2.04 -2.11 6.78
C ALA A 18 -2.10 -2.71 5.36
N ASP A 19 -3.08 -2.29 4.55
CA ASP A 19 -3.18 -2.71 3.15
C ASP A 19 -1.95 -2.24 2.34
N TYR A 20 -1.46 -1.03 2.62
CA TYR A 20 -0.24 -0.53 2.00
C TYR A 20 0.99 -1.32 2.43
N LEU A 21 1.11 -1.67 3.73
CA LEU A 21 2.19 -2.51 4.22
C LEU A 21 2.22 -3.87 3.52
N HIS A 22 1.07 -4.52 3.38
CA HIS A 22 0.97 -5.79 2.63
C HIS A 22 1.42 -5.64 1.17
N LEU A 23 1.05 -4.53 0.52
CA LEU A 23 1.50 -4.22 -0.84
C LEU A 23 3.03 -4.05 -0.91
N LEU A 24 3.64 -3.33 0.03
CA LEU A 24 5.09 -3.15 0.10
C LEU A 24 5.81 -4.49 0.34
N MET A 25 5.27 -5.35 1.23
CA MET A 25 5.83 -6.68 1.47
C MET A 25 5.79 -7.55 0.20
N ALA A 26 4.67 -7.53 -0.54
CA ALA A 26 4.57 -8.22 -1.83
C ALA A 26 5.57 -7.65 -2.82
N TRP A 27 5.68 -6.33 -2.94
CA TRP A 27 6.60 -5.70 -3.87
C TRP A 27 8.07 -5.98 -3.58
N ARG A 28 8.45 -6.00 -2.30
CA ARG A 28 9.80 -6.35 -1.87
C ARG A 28 10.20 -7.75 -2.33
N LYS A 29 9.23 -8.67 -2.38
CA LYS A 29 9.45 -10.05 -2.83
C LYS A 29 9.41 -10.17 -4.35
N ASP A 30 8.37 -9.64 -4.98
CA ASP A 30 8.05 -9.88 -6.39
C ASP A 30 8.91 -9.03 -7.35
N TYR A 31 9.44 -7.90 -6.88
CA TYR A 31 10.29 -7.00 -7.67
C TYR A 31 11.75 -6.98 -7.20
N ALA A 32 12.15 -7.95 -6.38
CA ALA A 32 13.55 -8.08 -5.98
C ALA A 32 14.43 -8.31 -7.21
N PRO A 33 15.58 -7.61 -7.33
CA PRO A 33 16.53 -7.87 -8.40
C PRO A 33 17.08 -9.29 -8.28
N HIS A 34 17.24 -9.96 -9.41
CA HIS A 34 17.78 -11.33 -9.47
C HIS A 34 19.31 -11.34 -9.52
N SER A 35 19.92 -10.19 -9.82
CA SER A 35 21.38 -10.00 -9.86
C SER A 35 21.77 -8.59 -9.41
N PRO A 36 22.99 -8.38 -8.91
CA PRO A 36 23.48 -7.06 -8.49
C PRO A 36 23.53 -6.02 -9.61
N GLU A 37 23.65 -6.46 -10.87
CA GLU A 37 23.73 -5.59 -12.04
C GLU A 37 22.36 -5.14 -12.57
N GLU A 38 21.27 -5.77 -12.09
CA GLU A 38 19.91 -5.43 -12.49
C GLU A 38 19.46 -4.10 -11.87
N ALA A 39 18.91 -3.22 -12.70
CA ALA A 39 18.34 -1.97 -12.21
C ALA A 39 17.14 -2.24 -11.29
N PHE A 40 17.11 -1.57 -10.14
CA PHE A 40 16.02 -1.78 -9.18
C PHE A 40 14.70 -1.25 -9.71
N HIS A 41 13.68 -2.10 -9.68
CA HIS A 41 12.34 -1.71 -10.04
C HIS A 41 11.81 -0.64 -9.05
N PRO A 42 11.11 0.41 -9.50
CA PRO A 42 10.64 1.48 -8.62
C PRO A 42 9.81 0.98 -7.43
N ARG A 43 8.93 -0.01 -7.64
CA ARG A 43 8.14 -0.64 -6.56
C ARG A 43 9.00 -1.34 -5.49
N PHE A 44 10.15 -1.90 -5.89
CA PHE A 44 11.09 -2.52 -4.94
C PHE A 44 11.80 -1.45 -4.10
N VAL A 45 12.30 -0.38 -4.74
CA VAL A 45 12.93 0.75 -4.05
C VAL A 45 11.97 1.38 -3.04
N GLU A 46 10.72 1.59 -3.46
CA GLU A 46 9.69 2.14 -2.59
C GLU A 46 9.38 1.24 -1.39
N ALA A 47 9.27 -0.08 -1.61
CA ALA A 47 9.11 -1.04 -0.53
C ALA A 47 10.22 -0.93 0.52
N LEU A 48 11.48 -0.84 0.08
CA LEU A 48 12.62 -0.68 0.99
C LEU A 48 12.58 0.64 1.76
N GLN A 49 12.14 1.72 1.13
CA GLN A 49 12.11 3.06 1.73
C GLN A 49 10.93 3.27 2.70
N LYS A 50 9.78 2.65 2.40
CA LYS A 50 8.52 2.96 3.10
C LYS A 50 8.11 1.92 4.13
N GLN A 51 8.57 0.67 4.04
CA GLN A 51 8.09 -0.40 4.90
C GLN A 51 8.26 -0.07 6.41
N ALA A 52 9.47 0.26 6.85
CA ALA A 52 9.74 0.58 8.26
C ALA A 52 8.98 1.83 8.75
N GLN A 53 8.80 2.83 7.86
CA GLN A 53 8.00 4.01 8.18
C GLN A 53 6.54 3.62 8.43
N VAL A 54 5.95 2.78 7.57
CA VAL A 54 4.55 2.36 7.70
C VAL A 54 4.34 1.47 8.92
N GLU A 55 5.28 0.56 9.21
CA GLU A 55 5.28 -0.25 10.44
C GLU A 55 5.25 0.63 11.69
N TYR A 56 6.09 1.67 11.74
CA TYR A 56 6.10 2.63 12.85
C TYR A 56 4.77 3.39 13.01
N LEU A 57 4.13 3.82 11.92
CA LEU A 57 2.84 4.51 11.98
C LEU A 57 1.72 3.58 12.48
N LEU A 58 1.75 2.31 12.09
CA LEU A 58 0.82 1.30 12.59
C LEU A 58 1.02 1.05 14.08
N ASP A 59 2.27 1.01 14.55
CA ASP A 59 2.57 0.86 15.98
C ASP A 59 2.02 2.04 16.80
N ILE A 60 2.12 3.28 16.32
CA ILE A 60 1.48 4.44 16.96
C ILE A 60 -0.04 4.24 17.04
N LEU A 61 -0.69 3.82 15.96
CA LEU A 61 -2.15 3.62 15.94
C LEU A 61 -2.63 2.52 16.88
N LEU A 62 -1.79 1.52 17.16
CA LEU A 62 -2.09 0.43 18.09
C LEU A 62 -1.75 0.80 19.54
N PHE A 63 -0.50 1.19 19.77
CA PHE A 63 0.11 1.27 21.09
C PHE A 63 0.42 2.68 21.58
N GLY A 64 0.40 3.68 20.69
CA GLY A 64 0.67 5.07 21.04
C GLY A 64 -0.35 5.67 22.00
N GLU A 65 0.02 6.77 22.64
CA GLU A 65 -0.89 7.53 23.49
C GLU A 65 -2.03 8.17 22.67
N THR A 66 -3.13 8.53 23.33
CA THR A 66 -4.29 9.13 22.66
C THR A 66 -3.91 10.41 21.90
N GLU A 67 -3.00 11.21 22.45
CA GLU A 67 -2.50 12.43 21.81
C GLU A 67 -1.67 12.13 20.56
N GLU A 68 -0.79 11.12 20.61
CA GLU A 68 0.01 10.70 19.45
C GLU A 68 -0.88 10.14 18.33
N LYS A 69 -1.88 9.33 18.69
CA LYS A 69 -2.89 8.82 17.77
C LYS A 69 -3.67 9.96 17.12
N ALA A 70 -4.07 10.98 17.89
CA ALA A 70 -4.80 12.13 17.39
C ALA A 70 -3.96 13.01 16.47
N ALA A 71 -2.71 13.29 16.85
CA ALA A 71 -1.76 14.02 16.00
C ALA A 71 -1.52 13.29 14.67
N LEU A 72 -1.30 11.97 14.74
CA LEU A 72 -1.16 11.14 13.55
C LEU A 72 -2.40 11.21 12.66
N ILE A 73 -3.61 11.02 13.19
CA ILE A 73 -4.84 11.08 12.38
C ILE A 73 -5.04 12.46 11.75
N ALA A 74 -4.68 13.54 12.46
CA ALA A 74 -4.80 14.90 11.96
C ALA A 74 -3.79 15.21 10.83
N ASP A 75 -2.52 14.82 11.01
CA ASP A 75 -1.45 15.08 10.05
C ASP A 75 -1.50 14.14 8.85
N TYR A 76 -1.73 12.84 9.09
CA TYR A 76 -1.76 11.81 8.04
C TYR A 76 -3.11 11.67 7.34
N GLY A 77 -4.18 12.34 7.79
CA GLY A 77 -5.50 12.20 7.18
C GLY A 77 -5.55 12.55 5.69
N LYS A 78 -4.74 13.51 5.24
CA LYS A 78 -4.62 13.87 3.82
C LYS A 78 -3.76 12.87 3.04
N ASP A 79 -2.65 12.43 3.62
CA ASP A 79 -1.72 11.50 2.99
C ASP A 79 -2.36 10.11 2.82
N VAL A 80 -3.19 9.69 3.76
CA VAL A 80 -3.93 8.42 3.74
C VAL A 80 -4.96 8.38 2.60
N ILE A 81 -5.67 9.49 2.32
CA ILE A 81 -6.61 9.54 1.20
C ILE A 81 -5.88 9.46 -0.13
N GLN A 82 -4.76 10.18 -0.27
CA GLN A 82 -3.94 10.10 -1.48
C GLN A 82 -3.32 8.72 -1.67
N LEU A 83 -2.91 8.09 -0.57
CA LEU A 83 -2.38 6.73 -0.56
C LEU A 83 -3.44 5.71 -0.99
N GLU A 84 -4.64 5.78 -0.42
CA GLU A 84 -5.78 4.93 -0.79
C GLU A 84 -6.10 5.05 -2.29
N GLN A 85 -6.15 6.27 -2.82
CA GLN A 85 -6.39 6.52 -4.24
C GLN A 85 -5.28 5.93 -5.12
N ARG A 86 -4.01 6.16 -4.77
CA ARG A 86 -2.87 5.61 -5.50
C ARG A 86 -2.86 4.08 -5.48
N MET A 87 -3.21 3.47 -4.37
CA MET A 87 -3.33 2.01 -4.25
C MET A 87 -4.44 1.46 -5.15
N ALA A 88 -5.59 2.14 -5.20
CA ALA A 88 -6.69 1.76 -6.09
C ALA A 88 -6.28 1.84 -7.57
N GLU A 89 -5.55 2.89 -7.97
CA GLU A 89 -5.03 3.05 -9.34
C GLU A 89 -4.04 1.95 -9.71
N LEU A 90 -3.13 1.59 -8.79
CA LEU A 90 -2.18 0.50 -8.98
C LEU A 90 -2.89 -0.85 -9.14
N ALA A 91 -3.88 -1.13 -8.29
CA ALA A 91 -4.68 -2.35 -8.38
C ALA A 91 -5.46 -2.43 -9.70
N ALA A 92 -6.05 -1.32 -10.15
CA ALA A 92 -6.75 -1.25 -11.42
C ALA A 92 -5.81 -1.48 -12.62
N ALA A 93 -4.62 -0.89 -12.60
CA ALA A 93 -3.61 -1.07 -13.65
C ALA A 93 -3.12 -2.54 -13.71
N ASP A 94 -2.88 -3.17 -12.57
CA ASP A 94 -2.45 -4.56 -12.49
C ASP A 94 -3.57 -5.51 -13.00
N ALA A 95 -4.83 -5.26 -12.62
CA ALA A 95 -5.99 -6.02 -13.13
C ALA A 95 -6.17 -5.89 -14.66
N ALA A 96 -6.01 -4.67 -15.19
CA ALA A 96 -6.09 -4.43 -16.64
C ALA A 96 -4.99 -5.16 -17.40
N ARG A 97 -3.77 -5.23 -16.85
CA ARG A 97 -2.64 -5.97 -17.44
C ARG A 97 -2.94 -7.47 -17.52
N ILE A 98 -3.51 -8.05 -16.46
CA ILE A 98 -3.88 -9.47 -16.40
C ILE A 98 -4.96 -9.79 -17.44
N LYS A 99 -5.99 -8.94 -17.57
CA LYS A 99 -7.06 -9.13 -18.55
C LYS A 99 -6.53 -9.12 -19.99
N LYS A 100 -5.69 -8.14 -20.35
CA LYS A 100 -5.08 -8.03 -21.69
C LYS A 100 -4.18 -9.23 -22.02
N HIS A 101 -3.55 -9.84 -21.02
CA HIS A 101 -2.77 -11.06 -21.22
C HIS A 101 -3.68 -12.25 -21.57
N HIS A 102 -4.75 -12.46 -20.79
CA HIS A 102 -5.73 -13.52 -21.05
C HIS A 102 -6.39 -13.41 -22.42
N GLU A 103 -6.81 -12.21 -22.83
CA GLU A 103 -7.45 -11.98 -24.15
C GLU A 103 -6.51 -12.29 -25.33
N ARG A 104 -5.21 -11.97 -25.21
CA ARG A 104 -4.20 -12.30 -26.24
C ARG A 104 -3.95 -13.80 -26.37
N HIS A 105 -3.93 -14.53 -25.25
CA HIS A 105 -3.78 -15.98 -25.27
C HIS A 105 -5.05 -16.69 -25.78
N ALA A 106 -6.24 -16.14 -25.52
CA ALA A 106 -7.49 -16.70 -26.05
C ALA A 106 -7.69 -16.48 -27.56
N ALA A 107 -7.02 -15.49 -28.16
CA ALA A 107 -7.17 -15.12 -29.57
C ALA A 107 -6.17 -15.80 -30.52
N THR A 108 -5.32 -16.72 -30.04
CA THR A 108 -4.41 -17.51 -30.89
C THR A 108 -4.95 -18.94 -30.99
N PRO A 109 -5.64 -19.33 -32.09
CA PRO A 109 -5.97 -20.73 -32.32
C PRO A 109 -4.69 -21.46 -32.75
N GLU A 110 -4.40 -22.58 -32.11
CA GLU A 110 -3.38 -23.53 -32.58
C GLU A 110 -3.80 -24.05 -33.97
N HIS A 111 -2.92 -23.87 -34.96
CA HIS A 111 -3.06 -24.41 -36.32
C HIS A 111 -2.21 -25.67 -36.47
#